data_AF-A0A2N5YKV4-F1
#
_entry.id   AF-A0A2N5YKV4-F1
#
_cell.length_a   1.000
_cell.length_b   1.000
_cell.length_c   1.000
_cell.angle_alpha   90.00
_cell.angle_beta   90.00
_cell.angle_gamma   90.00
#
_symmetry.space_group_name_H-M   'P 1'
#
loop_
_entity.id
_entity.type
_entity.pdbx_description
1 polymer ?
#
loop_
_entity_poly.entity_id
_entity_poly.type
_entity_poly.pdbx_seq_one_letter_code
_entity_poly.pdbx_strand_id
1 'polypeptide(L)'
;NVRFHLEGPERNDPDFLGQCIADINLVRKPDLVVMDATEFILTNGPSGPGEMKKENKVVAGTDIVAVDAYCAGFLEREADEVAAIQKASALGLGNINYKDLKIKETKMA
;
A
#
# COMPACT_ATOMS: atom_id res chain seq x y z
N ASN A 1 -6.90 3.80 -16.39
CA ASN A 1 -7.40 5.10 -16.89
C ASN A 1 -8.49 5.71 -15.99
N VAL A 2 -8.27 5.75 -14.66
CA VAL A 2 -9.14 6.52 -13.76
C VAL A 2 -8.50 7.88 -13.54
N ARG A 3 -9.18 8.95 -13.96
CA ARG A 3 -8.73 10.34 -13.82
C ARG A 3 -9.49 11.10 -12.72
N PHE A 4 -10.30 10.41 -11.92
CA PHE A 4 -11.20 11.01 -10.94
C PHE A 4 -10.49 11.92 -9.92
N HIS A 5 -9.22 11.61 -9.63
CA HIS A 5 -8.35 12.36 -8.72
C HIS A 5 -7.40 13.34 -9.45
N LEU A 6 -7.38 13.34 -10.78
CA LEU A 6 -6.50 14.21 -11.56
C LEU A 6 -7.24 15.49 -11.95
N GLU A 7 -6.53 16.63 -11.99
CA GLU A 7 -7.07 17.92 -12.46
C GLU A 7 -8.26 18.49 -11.63
N GLY A 8 -8.45 17.98 -10.40
CA GLY A 8 -9.44 18.46 -9.44
C GLY A 8 -8.91 19.53 -8.47
N PRO A 9 -9.72 20.00 -7.51
CA PRO A 9 -9.21 20.81 -6.39
C PRO A 9 -8.17 20.02 -5.58
N GLU A 10 -7.29 20.71 -4.85
CA GLU A 10 -6.18 20.12 -4.07
C GLU A 10 -6.61 18.90 -3.23
N ARG A 11 -7.79 18.92 -2.60
CA ARG A 11 -8.27 17.78 -1.80
C ARG A 11 -8.43 16.47 -2.58
N ASN A 12 -8.57 16.57 -3.91
CA ASN A 12 -8.73 15.41 -4.80
C ASN A 12 -7.39 14.97 -5.38
N ASP A 13 -6.32 15.75 -5.22
CA ASP A 13 -4.99 15.45 -5.75
C ASP A 13 -4.43 14.15 -5.13
N PRO A 14 -3.82 13.25 -5.91
CA PRO A 14 -3.30 11.98 -5.39
C PRO A 14 -2.20 12.16 -4.34
N ASP A 15 -1.38 13.21 -4.44
CA ASP A 15 -0.34 13.50 -3.46
C ASP A 15 -0.96 13.97 -2.14
N PHE A 16 -1.95 14.87 -2.20
CA PHE A 16 -2.71 15.29 -1.01
C PHE A 16 -3.41 14.10 -0.33
N LEU A 17 -4.06 13.23 -1.11
CA LEU A 17 -4.68 12.01 -0.59
C LEU A 17 -3.65 11.07 0.03
N GLY A 18 -2.48 10.91 -0.60
CA GLY A 18 -1.37 10.14 -0.06
C GLY A 18 -0.90 10.67 1.30
N GLN A 19 -0.90 11.98 1.50
CA GLN A 19 -0.60 12.59 2.81
C GLN A 19 -1.65 12.25 3.84
N CYS A 20 -2.93 12.38 3.49
CA CYS A 20 -4.03 12.03 4.41
C CYS A 20 -3.94 10.57 4.88
N ILE A 21 -3.59 9.65 3.98
CA ILE A 21 -3.41 8.22 4.30
C ILE A 21 -2.21 8.01 5.24
N ALA A 22 -1.10 8.72 5.03
CA ALA A 22 0.03 8.63 5.94
C ALA A 22 -0.32 9.21 7.33
N ASP A 23 -0.97 10.37 7.37
CA ASP A 23 -1.26 11.14 8.58
C ASP A 23 -2.21 10.43 9.55
N ILE A 24 -3.13 9.58 9.08
CA ILE A 24 -4.04 8.84 9.97
C ILE A 24 -3.25 7.99 11.00
N ASN A 25 -2.04 7.57 10.64
CA ASN A 25 -1.16 6.78 11.49
C ASN A 25 -0.39 7.62 12.52
N LEU A 26 -0.40 8.95 12.43
CA LEU A 26 0.17 9.85 13.44
C LEU A 26 -0.69 9.89 14.70
N VAL A 27 -2.01 9.69 14.57
CA VAL A 27 -2.92 9.60 15.72
C VAL A 27 -2.62 8.33 16.52
N ARG A 28 -2.45 7.21 15.81
CA ARG A 28 -2.08 5.92 16.38
C ARG A 28 -1.45 5.05 15.30
N LYS A 29 -0.18 4.72 15.48
CA LYS A 29 0.48 3.69 14.67
C LYS A 29 -0.16 2.33 14.98
N PRO A 30 -0.54 1.49 14.00
CA PRO A 30 -1.09 0.16 14.27
C PRO A 30 -0.04 -0.79 14.88
N ASP A 31 -0.48 -1.69 15.76
CA ASP A 31 0.40 -2.74 16.31
C ASP A 31 0.53 -3.95 15.36
N LEU A 32 -0.49 -4.18 14.53
CA LEU A 32 -0.54 -5.26 13.54
C LEU A 32 -1.25 -4.74 12.28
N VAL A 33 -0.63 -4.98 11.13
CA VAL A 33 -1.17 -4.70 9.80
C VAL A 33 -1.39 -6.03 9.10
N VAL A 34 -2.55 -6.19 8.49
CA VAL A 34 -2.94 -7.39 7.73
C VAL A 34 -3.42 -6.93 6.37
N MET A 35 -2.81 -7.45 5.31
CA MET A 35 -3.14 -7.14 3.93
C MET A 35 -3.61 -8.42 3.23
N ASP A 36 -4.80 -8.33 2.63
CA ASP A 36 -5.41 -9.40 1.84
C ASP A 36 -5.02 -9.23 0.35
N ALA A 37 -4.20 -10.16 -0.14
CA ALA A 37 -3.88 -10.32 -1.55
C ALA A 37 -4.38 -11.68 -2.07
N THR A 38 -5.57 -12.10 -1.66
CA THR A 38 -6.20 -13.29 -2.23
C THR A 38 -6.55 -13.06 -3.70
N GLU A 39 -7.28 -11.98 -3.99
CA GLU A 39 -7.65 -11.53 -5.34
C GLU A 39 -7.83 -10.00 -5.36
N PHE A 40 -7.26 -9.33 -6.36
CA PHE A 40 -7.33 -7.86 -6.50
C PHE A 40 -7.27 -7.42 -7.96
N ILE A 41 -7.64 -6.17 -8.22
CA ILE A 41 -7.68 -5.58 -9.55
C ILE A 41 -6.40 -4.78 -9.84
N LEU A 42 -5.75 -5.04 -10.98
CA LEU A 42 -4.53 -4.36 -11.42
C LEU A 42 -4.82 -3.09 -12.21
N THR A 43 -5.86 -3.12 -13.04
CA THR A 43 -6.17 -2.04 -13.97
C THR A 43 -7.58 -1.51 -13.75
N ASN A 44 -7.76 -0.19 -13.87
CA ASN A 44 -9.08 0.46 -13.76
C ASN A 44 -9.88 0.13 -12.48
N GLY A 45 -9.18 -0.13 -11.36
CA GLY A 45 -9.80 -0.17 -10.04
C GLY A 45 -10.39 1.19 -9.63
N PRO A 46 -11.17 1.27 -8.53
CA PRO A 46 -11.40 0.19 -7.56
C PRO A 46 -12.52 -0.78 -7.96
N SER A 47 -13.52 -0.33 -8.73
CA SER A 47 -14.70 -1.15 -9.07
C SER A 47 -14.60 -1.89 -10.41
N GLY A 48 -13.58 -1.60 -11.22
CA GLY A 48 -13.42 -2.18 -12.56
C GLY A 48 -14.24 -1.47 -13.64
N PRO A 49 -14.35 -2.08 -14.85
CA PRO A 49 -13.79 -3.38 -15.23
C PRO A 49 -12.28 -3.33 -15.42
N GLY A 50 -11.59 -4.45 -15.18
CA GLY A 50 -10.14 -4.52 -15.36
C GLY A 50 -9.57 -5.90 -15.14
N GLU A 51 -8.25 -5.99 -15.21
CA GLU A 51 -7.50 -7.22 -15.03
C GLU A 51 -7.44 -7.61 -13.55
N MET A 52 -7.84 -8.85 -13.27
CA MET A 52 -7.81 -9.43 -11.92
C MET A 52 -6.56 -10.27 -11.75
N LYS A 53 -5.91 -10.16 -10.59
CA LYS A 53 -4.76 -10.98 -10.19
C LYS A 53 -5.08 -11.75 -8.92
N LYS A 54 -4.63 -13.00 -8.85
CA LYS A 54 -4.79 -13.89 -7.70
C LYS A 54 -3.43 -14.30 -7.15
N GLU A 55 -2.97 -13.65 -6.07
CA GLU A 55 -1.74 -14.05 -5.38
C GLU A 55 -2.00 -15.15 -4.34
N ASN A 56 -3.25 -15.28 -3.85
CA ASN A 56 -3.62 -16.23 -2.79
C ASN A 56 -2.75 -16.08 -1.53
N LYS A 57 -2.46 -14.84 -1.15
CA LYS A 57 -1.59 -14.50 -0.01
C LYS A 57 -2.30 -13.59 0.99
N VAL A 58 -1.97 -13.79 2.25
CA VAL A 58 -2.24 -12.82 3.32
C VAL A 58 -0.90 -12.42 3.90
N VAL A 59 -0.64 -11.12 3.94
CA VAL A 59 0.60 -10.56 4.51
C VAL A 59 0.26 -9.94 5.86
N ALA A 60 1.08 -10.22 6.87
CA ALA A 60 0.92 -9.63 8.19
C ALA A 60 2.27 -9.17 8.74
N GLY A 61 2.27 -8.03 9.42
CA GLY A 61 3.47 -7.44 10.02
C GLY A 61 3.15 -6.31 11.00
N THR A 62 4.17 -5.86 11.73
CA THR A 62 4.04 -4.78 12.73
C THR A 62 4.61 -3.44 12.26
N ASP A 63 5.23 -3.42 11.08
CA ASP A 63 5.72 -2.21 10.42
C ASP A 63 4.82 -1.92 9.21
N ILE A 64 3.99 -0.88 9.32
CA ILE A 64 3.01 -0.50 8.28
C ILE A 64 3.67 -0.16 6.95
N VAL A 65 4.77 0.60 6.99
CA VAL A 65 5.47 1.04 5.77
C VAL A 65 6.10 -0.18 5.09
N ALA A 66 6.71 -1.07 5.87
CA ALA A 66 7.33 -2.27 5.31
C ALA A 66 6.30 -3.23 4.69
N VAL A 67 5.13 -3.40 5.34
CA VAL A 67 4.05 -4.21 4.79
C VAL A 67 3.56 -3.61 3.47
N ASP A 68 3.21 -2.32 3.44
CA ASP A 68 2.74 -1.68 2.21
C ASP A 68 3.80 -1.69 1.11
N ALA A 69 5.07 -1.46 1.45
CA ALA A 69 6.19 -1.49 0.51
C ALA A 69 6.40 -2.89 -0.10
N TYR A 70 6.27 -3.96 0.70
CA TYR A 70 6.27 -5.33 0.19
C TYR A 70 5.09 -5.60 -0.75
N CYS A 71 3.90 -5.11 -0.37
CA CYS A 71 2.66 -5.36 -1.09
C CYS A 71 2.54 -4.54 -2.39
N ALA A 72 3.24 -3.41 -2.51
CA ALA A 72 3.33 -2.64 -3.76
C ALA A 72 3.79 -3.49 -4.94
N GLY A 73 4.68 -4.45 -4.69
CA GLY A 73 5.16 -5.39 -5.72
C GLY A 73 4.06 -6.29 -6.29
N PHE A 74 2.98 -6.55 -5.55
CA PHE A 74 1.83 -7.31 -6.08
C PHE A 74 1.09 -6.54 -7.18
N LEU A 75 1.13 -5.21 -7.12
CA LEU A 75 0.60 -4.28 -8.13
C LEU A 75 1.64 -3.91 -9.20
N GLU A 76 2.79 -4.59 -9.24
CA GLU A 76 3.89 -4.31 -10.18
C GLU A 76 4.41 -2.87 -10.06
N ARG A 77 4.47 -2.38 -8.81
CA ARG A 77 4.99 -1.05 -8.47
C ARG A 77 6.14 -1.15 -7.49
N GLU A 78 7.05 -0.20 -7.61
CA GLU A 78 8.04 0.04 -6.57
C GLU A 78 7.41 0.85 -5.42
N ALA A 79 7.93 0.67 -4.22
CA ALA A 79 7.40 1.30 -3.02
C ALA A 79 7.44 2.84 -3.09
N ASP A 80 8.44 3.39 -3.78
CA ASP A 80 8.61 4.83 -4.00
C ASP A 80 7.72 5.39 -5.11
N GLU A 81 7.00 4.56 -5.87
CA GLU A 81 5.96 5.02 -6.80
C GLU A 81 4.62 5.28 -6.10
N VAL A 82 4.49 4.88 -4.83
CA VAL A 82 3.25 5.03 -4.05
C VAL A 82 3.42 6.15 -3.03
N ALA A 83 2.79 7.30 -3.30
CA ALA A 83 2.92 8.51 -2.49
C ALA A 83 2.67 8.30 -0.99
N ALA A 84 1.66 7.50 -0.63
CA ALA A 84 1.35 7.21 0.78
C ALA A 84 2.52 6.48 1.50
N ILE A 85 3.21 5.57 0.81
CA ILE A 85 4.34 4.82 1.38
C ILE A 85 5.52 5.75 1.59
N GLN A 86 5.86 6.58 0.59
CA GLN A 86 6.93 7.57 0.71
C GLN A 86 6.68 8.54 1.88
N LYS A 87 5.46 9.09 1.97
CA LYS A 87 5.07 10.04 3.00
C LYS A 87 5.10 9.41 4.39
N ALA A 88 4.57 8.19 4.52
CA ALA A 88 4.62 7.47 5.79
C ALA A 88 6.06 7.17 6.22
N SER A 89 6.94 6.79 5.28
CA SER A 89 8.36 6.60 5.56
C SER A 89 9.05 7.90 5.99
N ALA A 90 8.78 9.02 5.31
CA ALA A 90 9.32 10.33 5.65
C ALA A 90 8.86 10.83 7.03
N LEU A 91 7.66 10.45 7.47
CA LEU A 91 7.14 10.69 8.82
C LEU A 91 7.75 9.76 9.90
N GLY A 92 8.63 8.83 9.53
CA GLY A 92 9.24 7.87 10.45
C GLY A 92 8.28 6.78 10.95
N LEU A 93 7.18 6.53 10.23
CA LEU A 93 6.19 5.53 10.62
C LEU A 93 6.64 4.08 10.38
N GLY A 94 7.72 3.88 9.62
CA GLY A 94 8.25 2.55 9.33
C GLY A 94 9.36 2.55 8.29
N ASN A 95 9.85 1.35 7.95
CA ASN A 95 10.95 1.16 7.00
C ASN A 95 10.43 0.83 5.60
N ILE A 96 10.72 1.69 4.63
CA ILE A 96 10.40 1.45 3.20
C ILE A 96 11.27 0.34 2.58
N ASN A 97 12.49 0.12 3.11
CA ASN A 97 13.41 -0.93 2.66
C ASN A 97 13.05 -2.27 3.31
N TYR A 98 11.91 -2.84 2.93
CA TYR A 98 11.43 -4.12 3.49
C TYR A 98 12.37 -5.31 3.22
N LYS A 99 13.26 -5.19 2.21
CA LYS A 99 14.27 -6.21 1.86
C LYS A 99 15.27 -6.48 2.98
N ASP A 100 15.47 -5.52 3.88
CA ASP A 100 16.33 -5.67 5.06
C ASP A 100 15.64 -6.45 6.20
N LEU A 101 14.35 -6.76 6.06
CA LEU A 101 13.56 -7.42 7.09
C LEU A 101 13.51 -8.95 6.89
N LYS A 102 13.32 -9.66 8.01
CA LYS A 102 13.12 -11.10 7.99
C LYS A 102 11.69 -11.44 7.59
N ILE A 103 11.49 -11.80 6.32
CA ILE A 103 10.20 -12.28 5.81
C ILE A 103 10.12 -13.79 6.03
N LYS A 104 9.03 -14.25 6.65
CA LYS A 104 8.70 -15.66 6.80
C LYS A 104 7.45 -15.97 5.99
N GLU A 105 7.61 -16.80 4.97
CA GLU A 105 6.48 -17.34 4.21
C GLU A 105 6.12 -18.73 4.73
N THR A 106 4.82 -18.99 4.89
CA THR A 106 4.30 -20.31 5.27
C THR A 106 3.07 -20.60 4.46
N LYS A 107 2.86 -21.87 4.12
CA LYS A 107 1.61 -22.33 3.53
C LYS A 107 0.64 -22.67 4.66
N MET A 108 -0.64 -22.37 4.46
CA MET A 108 -1.70 -22.94 5.28
C MET A 108 -1.85 -24.43 4.90
N ALA A 109 -2.04 -25.29 5.89
CA ALA A 109 -2.20 -26.73 5.70
C ALA A 109 -3.61 -27.09 5.21
#